data_AF-A0A085M826-F1
#
_entry.id   AF-A0A085M826-F1
#
_cell.length_a   1.000
_cell.length_b   1.000
_cell.length_c   1.000
_cell.angle_alpha   90.00
_cell.angle_beta   90.00
_cell.angle_gamma   90.00
#
_symmetry.space_group_name_H-M   'P 1'
#
loop_
_entity.id
_entity.type
_entity.pdbx_description
1 polymer ?
#
loop_
_entity_poly.entity_id
_entity_poly.type
_entity_poly.pdbx_seq_one_letter_code
_entity_poly.pdbx_strand_id
1 'polypeptide(L)'
;MHRSTLLFIILQMLHWSLRIYAESQITYSKGSENVYYDIIYDDSCPNGWKSNAVRDYMFIGRRAKLVVVETLEACLRQCYTTPTCKSVNIFRLRKPKTAKSSPARVKCFLNESSQYDKPEMLVPLTGAVYYDNIHCTSANESI
;
A
#
# COMPACT_ATOMS: atom_id res chain seq x y z
N MET A 1 28.93 26.09 -31.40
CA MET A 1 28.00 26.41 -30.30
C MET A 1 26.95 25.29 -30.09
N HIS A 2 27.36 24.02 -29.94
CA HIS A 2 26.41 22.89 -29.81
C HIS A 2 26.60 22.05 -28.53
N ARG A 3 27.71 22.27 -27.80
CA ARG A 3 28.03 21.51 -26.59
C ARG A 3 27.22 21.95 -25.36
N SER A 4 26.67 23.16 -25.39
CA SER A 4 25.90 23.75 -24.28
C SER A 4 24.42 23.29 -24.25
N THR A 5 23.83 23.07 -25.42
CA THR A 5 22.39 22.74 -25.54
C THR A 5 22.09 21.31 -25.09
N LEU A 6 22.99 20.36 -25.39
CA LEU A 6 22.84 18.96 -24.96
C LEU A 6 22.93 18.82 -23.43
N LEU A 7 23.79 19.60 -22.78
CA LEU A 7 23.95 19.61 -21.33
C LEU A 7 22.68 20.12 -20.63
N PHE A 8 22.05 21.15 -21.18
CA PHE A 8 20.79 21.69 -20.67
C PHE A 8 19.64 20.69 -20.77
N ILE A 9 19.54 19.94 -21.88
CA ILE A 9 18.50 18.92 -22.05
C ILE A 9 18.71 17.78 -21.05
N ILE A 10 19.94 17.29 -20.89
CA ILE A 10 20.25 16.23 -19.92
C ILE A 10 19.94 16.71 -18.48
N LEU A 11 20.28 17.95 -18.14
CA LEU A 11 20.02 18.53 -16.82
C LEU A 11 18.53 18.73 -16.54
N GLN A 12 17.73 19.06 -17.57
CA GLN A 12 16.28 19.10 -17.44
C GLN A 12 15.73 17.69 -17.19
N MET A 13 16.11 16.71 -18.00
CA MET A 13 15.63 15.32 -17.85
C MET A 13 15.97 14.73 -16.47
N LEU A 14 17.15 15.04 -15.91
CA LEU A 14 17.55 14.68 -14.55
C LEU A 14 16.71 15.37 -13.47
N HIS A 15 16.33 16.64 -13.66
CA HIS A 15 15.42 17.34 -12.75
C HIS A 15 14.00 16.76 -12.77
N TRP A 16 13.51 16.32 -13.93
CA TRP A 16 12.19 15.70 -14.06
C TRP A 16 12.13 14.33 -13.36
N SER A 17 13.16 13.49 -13.52
CA SER A 17 13.21 12.19 -12.86
C SER A 17 13.35 12.29 -11.34
N LEU A 18 14.15 13.24 -10.84
CA LEU A 18 14.29 13.50 -9.41
C LEU A 18 12.99 14.06 -8.78
N ARG A 19 12.23 14.89 -9.50
CA ARG A 19 10.93 15.41 -9.01
C ARG A 19 9.90 14.30 -8.81
N ILE A 20 9.79 13.35 -9.74
CA ILE A 20 8.83 12.25 -9.66
C ILE A 20 9.17 11.32 -8.48
N TYR A 21 10.46 11.05 -8.26
CA TYR A 21 10.91 10.23 -7.13
C TYR A 21 10.67 10.93 -5.78
N ALA A 22 10.81 12.26 -5.73
CA ALA A 22 10.51 13.04 -4.52
C ALA A 22 8.99 13.14 -4.25
N GLU A 23 8.16 13.43 -5.25
CA GLU A 23 6.69 13.60 -5.09
C GLU A 23 5.97 12.36 -4.59
N SER A 24 6.56 11.20 -4.81
CA SER A 24 5.94 9.93 -4.51
C SER A 24 6.37 9.41 -3.12
N GLN A 25 7.57 9.77 -2.64
CA GLN A 25 7.88 9.76 -1.20
C GLN A 25 7.12 10.85 -0.41
N ILE A 26 6.70 11.93 -1.09
CA ILE A 26 5.93 13.01 -0.45
C ILE A 26 4.56 12.53 0.07
N THR A 27 3.96 11.47 -0.48
CA THR A 27 2.65 10.96 -0.02
C THR A 27 2.64 10.65 1.48
N TYR A 28 3.71 10.07 2.03
CA TYR A 28 3.83 9.81 3.47
C TYR A 28 4.37 11.00 4.27
N SER A 29 5.26 11.81 3.68
CA SER A 29 5.94 12.91 4.41
C SER A 29 5.09 14.17 4.57
N LYS A 30 4.15 14.44 3.65
CA LYS A 30 3.10 15.44 3.84
C LYS A 30 1.93 14.71 4.43
N GLY A 31 1.58 14.97 5.70
CA GLY A 31 0.41 14.44 6.42
C GLY A 31 -0.90 14.60 5.64
N SER A 32 -1.04 13.80 4.60
CA SER A 32 -2.19 13.67 3.73
C SER A 32 -3.29 13.06 4.58
N GLU A 33 -4.49 13.64 4.54
CA GLU A 33 -5.66 13.13 5.28
C GLU A 33 -5.95 11.65 4.97
N ASN A 34 -5.42 11.14 3.84
CA ASN A 34 -5.57 9.76 3.41
C ASN A 34 -4.52 8.80 3.98
N VAL A 35 -3.41 9.30 4.50
CA VAL A 35 -2.34 8.49 5.11
C VAL A 35 -2.57 8.37 6.59
N TYR A 36 -2.55 7.15 7.10
CA TYR A 36 -2.72 6.88 8.51
C TYR A 36 -1.95 5.63 8.92
N TYR A 37 -1.61 5.56 10.20
CA TYR A 37 -1.08 4.34 10.81
C TYR A 37 -2.26 3.49 11.27
N ASP A 38 -2.24 2.21 10.94
CA ASP A 38 -3.30 1.26 11.29
C ASP A 38 -2.72 0.17 12.20
N ILE A 39 -3.36 -0.03 13.35
CA ILE A 39 -3.09 -1.14 14.26
C ILE A 39 -4.38 -1.94 14.39
N ILE A 40 -4.34 -3.20 13.94
CA ILE A 40 -5.53 -4.04 13.87
C ILE A 40 -5.31 -5.34 14.60
N TYR A 41 -6.21 -5.67 15.53
CA TYR A 41 -6.06 -6.83 16.40
C TYR A 41 -6.79 -8.05 15.82
N ASP A 42 -6.12 -9.20 15.81
CA ASP A 42 -6.73 -10.51 15.59
C ASP A 42 -6.04 -11.59 16.45
N ASP A 43 -6.64 -12.79 16.54
CA ASP A 43 -6.12 -13.88 17.37
C ASP A 43 -4.71 -14.36 16.96
N SER A 44 -4.29 -14.08 15.72
CA SER A 44 -2.99 -14.50 15.19
C SER A 44 -1.86 -13.52 15.51
N CYS A 45 -2.20 -12.27 15.82
CA CYS A 45 -1.27 -11.25 16.28
C CYS A 45 -1.83 -10.54 17.53
N PRO A 46 -1.58 -11.10 18.73
CA PRO A 46 -2.18 -10.59 19.97
C PRO A 46 -1.84 -9.14 20.29
N ASN A 47 -0.68 -8.66 19.84
CA ASN A 47 -0.25 -7.28 20.06
C ASN A 47 -0.73 -6.33 18.95
N GLY A 48 -1.34 -6.85 17.88
CA GLY A 48 -1.88 -6.08 16.76
C GLY A 48 -0.97 -6.03 15.54
N TRP A 49 -1.59 -6.11 14.37
CA TRP A 49 -0.99 -5.88 13.06
C TRP A 49 -0.75 -4.41 12.85
N LYS A 50 0.51 -3.99 12.84
CA LYS A 50 0.90 -2.61 12.54
C LYS A 50 1.21 -2.48 11.06
N SER A 51 0.69 -1.41 10.48
CA SER A 51 0.89 -1.11 9.07
C SER A 51 0.76 0.38 8.79
N ASN A 52 1.39 0.76 7.69
CA ASN A 52 1.23 2.04 7.04
C ASN A 52 0.07 1.92 6.04
N ALA A 53 -0.89 2.85 6.07
CA ALA A 53 -2.09 2.76 5.24
C ALA A 53 -2.38 4.06 4.48
N VAL A 54 -2.90 3.92 3.24
CA VAL A 54 -3.35 5.03 2.40
C VAL A 54 -4.73 4.74 1.82
N ARG A 55 -5.74 5.52 2.20
CA ARG A 55 -7.10 5.41 1.64
C ARG A 55 -7.18 5.98 0.24
N ASP A 56 -8.07 5.41 -0.57
CA ASP A 56 -8.34 5.83 -1.94
C ASP A 56 -7.11 5.83 -2.85
N TYR A 57 -6.17 4.91 -2.57
CA TYR A 57 -4.99 4.65 -3.39
C TYR A 57 -4.81 3.15 -3.60
N MET A 58 -4.19 2.81 -4.73
CA MET A 58 -3.82 1.45 -5.10
C MET A 58 -2.39 1.45 -5.65
N PHE A 59 -1.61 0.45 -5.24
CA PHE A 59 -0.33 0.14 -5.84
C PHE A 59 -0.51 -0.79 -7.04
N ILE A 60 -0.09 -0.36 -8.23
CA ILE A 60 -0.30 -1.07 -9.50
C ILE A 60 0.92 -1.90 -9.97
N GLY A 61 1.68 -2.47 -9.04
CA GLY A 61 2.88 -3.26 -9.32
C GLY A 61 2.65 -4.73 -9.66
N ARG A 62 3.76 -5.48 -9.71
CA ARG A 62 3.74 -6.95 -9.89
C ARG A 62 3.02 -7.60 -8.70
N ARG A 63 2.06 -8.47 -9.00
CA ARG A 63 1.25 -9.17 -7.99
C ARG A 63 1.95 -10.45 -7.54
N ALA A 64 2.10 -10.59 -6.22
CA ALA A 64 2.49 -11.85 -5.60
C ALA A 64 1.30 -12.83 -5.60
N LYS A 65 0.10 -12.34 -5.23
CA LYS A 65 -1.10 -13.17 -5.11
C LYS A 65 -2.38 -12.34 -5.13
N LEU A 66 -3.49 -12.96 -5.54
CA LEU A 66 -4.84 -12.42 -5.35
C LEU A 66 -5.60 -13.37 -4.42
N VAL A 67 -6.19 -12.84 -3.36
CA VAL A 67 -6.99 -13.62 -2.40
C VAL A 67 -8.31 -12.93 -2.09
N VAL A 68 -9.33 -13.71 -1.73
CA VAL A 68 -10.61 -13.19 -1.25
C VAL A 68 -10.91 -13.81 0.11
N VAL A 69 -10.91 -12.98 1.14
CA VAL A 69 -11.01 -13.35 2.56
C VAL A 69 -12.27 -12.74 3.18
N GLU A 70 -12.54 -13.08 4.44
CA GLU A 70 -13.72 -12.60 5.16
C GLU A 70 -13.48 -11.27 5.87
N THR A 71 -12.25 -11.01 6.31
CA THR A 71 -11.90 -9.82 7.11
C THR A 71 -10.67 -9.10 6.54
N LEU A 72 -10.43 -7.87 6.99
CA LEU A 72 -9.30 -7.07 6.52
C LEU A 72 -7.97 -7.60 7.09
N GLU A 73 -7.97 -8.01 8.35
CA GLU A 73 -6.82 -8.57 9.09
C GLU A 73 -6.32 -9.83 8.39
N ALA A 74 -7.25 -10.64 7.86
CA ALA A 74 -6.90 -11.79 7.05
C ALA A 74 -6.09 -11.40 5.79
N CYS A 75 -6.31 -10.24 5.17
CA CYS A 75 -5.44 -9.76 4.09
C CYS A 75 -4.03 -9.44 4.60
N LEU A 76 -3.91 -8.74 5.73
CA LEU A 76 -2.63 -8.35 6.32
C LEU A 76 -1.81 -9.58 6.69
N ARG A 77 -2.43 -10.54 7.38
CA ARG A 77 -1.83 -11.83 7.70
C ARG A 77 -1.39 -12.60 6.46
N GLN A 78 -2.23 -12.67 5.43
CA GLN A 78 -1.86 -13.36 4.18
C GLN A 78 -0.63 -12.71 3.53
N CYS A 79 -0.53 -11.38 3.56
CA CYS A 79 0.67 -10.69 3.08
C CYS A 79 1.88 -11.02 3.95
N TYR A 80 1.78 -10.88 5.27
CA TYR A 80 2.88 -11.18 6.20
C TYR A 80 3.42 -12.60 6.06
N THR A 81 2.55 -13.61 5.89
CA THR A 81 2.96 -15.00 5.71
C THR A 81 3.41 -15.35 4.29
N THR A 82 3.27 -14.44 3.33
CA THR A 82 3.71 -14.63 1.94
C THR A 82 5.10 -14.00 1.78
N PRO A 83 6.18 -14.80 1.61
CA PRO A 83 7.56 -14.26 1.64
C PRO A 83 7.86 -13.17 0.61
N THR A 84 7.14 -13.17 -0.51
CA THR A 84 7.31 -12.17 -1.57
C THR A 84 6.41 -10.95 -1.39
N CYS A 85 5.49 -10.92 -0.44
CA CYS A 85 4.57 -9.80 -0.28
C CYS A 85 5.22 -8.65 0.48
N LYS A 86 5.22 -7.46 -0.13
CA LYS A 86 5.70 -6.21 0.50
C LYS A 86 4.57 -5.20 0.78
N SER A 87 3.45 -5.32 0.07
CA SER A 87 2.29 -4.46 0.24
C SER A 87 1.01 -5.15 -0.20
N VAL A 88 -0.15 -4.63 0.20
CA VAL A 88 -1.46 -5.16 -0.20
C VAL A 88 -2.43 -4.05 -0.54
N ASN A 89 -3.18 -4.22 -1.63
CA ASN A 89 -4.36 -3.40 -1.92
C ASN A 89 -5.61 -4.14 -1.47
N ILE A 90 -6.46 -3.47 -0.70
CA ILE A 90 -7.65 -4.05 -0.09
C ILE A 90 -8.90 -3.38 -0.65
N PHE A 91 -9.83 -4.20 -1.16
CA PHE A 91 -11.13 -3.76 -1.66
C PHE A 91 -12.25 -4.46 -0.90
N ARG A 92 -13.13 -3.70 -0.26
CA ARG A 92 -14.35 -4.24 0.36
C ARG A 92 -15.35 -4.57 -0.75
N LEU A 93 -15.73 -5.84 -0.87
CA LEU A 93 -16.74 -6.26 -1.84
C LEU A 93 -18.12 -5.92 -1.30
N ARG A 94 -19.00 -5.41 -2.18
CA ARG A 94 -20.39 -5.15 -1.78
C ARG A 94 -21.07 -6.45 -1.41
N LYS A 95 -21.79 -6.43 -0.28
CA LYS A 95 -22.65 -7.52 0.12
C LYS A 95 -23.82 -7.65 -0.88
N PRO A 96 -24.16 -8.87 -1.36
CA PRO A 96 -25.39 -9.08 -2.11
C PRO A 96 -26.58 -8.62 -1.27
N LYS A 97 -27.53 -7.88 -1.87
CA LYS A 97 -28.73 -7.38 -1.16
C LYS A 97 -29.56 -8.49 -0.49
N THR A 98 -29.39 -9.73 -0.93
CA THR A 98 -30.10 -10.93 -0.44
C THR A 98 -29.42 -11.60 0.75
N ALA A 99 -28.15 -11.32 1.02
CA ALA A 99 -27.47 -11.87 2.17
C ALA A 99 -27.90 -11.11 3.43
N LYS A 100 -28.59 -11.76 4.37
CA LYS A 100 -28.95 -11.12 5.64
C LYS A 100 -27.83 -11.20 6.68
N SER A 101 -26.97 -12.23 6.63
CA SER A 101 -26.04 -12.54 7.73
C SER A 101 -24.55 -12.57 7.41
N SER A 102 -24.12 -12.74 6.15
CA SER A 102 -22.68 -12.87 5.85
C SER A 102 -21.95 -11.52 5.85
N PRO A 103 -20.72 -11.43 6.42
CA PRO A 103 -19.91 -10.23 6.29
C PRO A 103 -19.57 -9.94 4.82
N ALA A 104 -19.37 -8.67 4.50
CA ALA A 104 -18.87 -8.26 3.20
C ALA A 104 -17.45 -8.83 3.01
N ARG A 105 -17.27 -9.72 2.03
CA ARG A 105 -15.95 -10.29 1.72
C ARG A 105 -14.97 -9.20 1.28
N VAL A 106 -13.69 -9.47 1.46
CA VAL A 106 -12.61 -8.56 1.14
C VAL A 106 -11.73 -9.17 0.06
N LYS A 107 -11.42 -8.40 -0.98
CA LYS A 107 -10.48 -8.80 -2.04
C LYS A 107 -9.14 -8.13 -1.79
N CYS A 108 -8.09 -8.94 -1.66
CA CYS A 108 -6.74 -8.48 -1.41
C CYS A 108 -5.84 -8.77 -2.62
N PHE A 109 -5.15 -7.74 -3.12
CA PHE A 109 -4.10 -7.88 -4.12
C PHE A 109 -2.75 -7.70 -3.44
N LEU A 110 -2.05 -8.80 -3.19
CA LEU A 110 -0.73 -8.83 -2.58
C LEU A 110 0.31 -8.50 -3.66
N ASN A 111 1.23 -7.60 -3.37
CA ASN A 111 2.21 -7.10 -4.33
C ASN A 111 3.64 -7.44 -3.90
N GLU A 112 4.50 -7.68 -4.89
CA GLU A 112 5.92 -7.98 -4.68
C GLU A 112 6.77 -6.73 -4.40
N SER A 113 6.15 -5.56 -4.37
CA SER A 113 6.79 -4.27 -4.18
C SER A 113 5.87 -3.35 -3.38
N SER A 114 6.46 -2.32 -2.80
CA SER A 114 5.81 -1.24 -2.07
C SER A 114 6.07 0.09 -2.77
N GLN A 115 5.43 1.15 -2.28
CA GLN A 115 5.77 2.51 -2.69
C GLN A 115 7.24 2.83 -2.41
N TYR A 116 7.87 2.27 -1.38
CA TYR A 116 9.29 2.55 -1.11
C TYR A 116 10.21 2.00 -2.21
N ASP A 117 9.78 0.93 -2.89
CA ASP A 117 10.50 0.38 -4.04
C ASP A 117 10.21 1.17 -5.33
N LYS A 118 8.93 1.53 -5.57
CA LYS A 118 8.42 2.15 -6.81
C LYS A 118 7.31 3.15 -6.50
N PRO A 119 7.64 4.33 -6.00
CA PRO A 119 6.64 5.23 -5.44
C PRO A 119 5.68 5.78 -6.52
N GLU A 120 6.10 5.86 -7.78
CA GLU A 120 5.26 6.23 -8.94
C GLU A 120 4.13 5.24 -9.25
N MET A 121 4.18 4.03 -8.68
CA MET A 121 3.18 2.99 -8.90
C MET A 121 2.03 3.07 -7.88
N LEU A 122 2.07 4.00 -6.93
CA LEU A 122 0.96 4.28 -6.01
C LEU A 122 0.05 5.35 -6.62
N VAL A 123 -1.14 4.95 -7.05
CA VAL A 123 -2.06 5.80 -7.81
C VAL A 123 -3.41 5.98 -7.12
N PRO A 124 -4.08 7.13 -7.27
CA PRO A 124 -5.43 7.33 -6.73
C PRO A 124 -6.43 6.31 -7.29
N LEU A 125 -7.22 5.69 -6.42
CA LEU A 125 -8.31 4.79 -6.76
C LEU A 125 -9.34 4.73 -5.62
N THR A 126 -10.48 5.40 -5.80
CA THR A 126 -11.55 5.45 -4.81
C THR A 126 -12.05 4.06 -4.40
N GLY A 127 -12.16 3.83 -3.10
CA GLY A 127 -12.63 2.57 -2.51
C GLY A 127 -11.55 1.50 -2.33
N ALA A 128 -10.32 1.76 -2.76
CA ALA A 128 -9.15 0.96 -2.41
C ALA A 128 -8.51 1.48 -1.12
N VAL A 129 -7.88 0.59 -0.36
CA VAL A 129 -6.94 0.99 0.70
C VAL A 129 -5.64 0.25 0.46
N TYR A 130 -4.56 1.01 0.33
CA TYR A 130 -3.21 0.50 0.20
C TYR A 130 -2.59 0.32 1.59
N TYR A 131 -1.89 -0.78 1.80
CA TYR A 131 -1.16 -1.08 3.03
C TYR A 131 0.27 -1.54 2.73
N ASP A 132 1.25 -1.03 3.46
CA ASP A 132 2.62 -1.54 3.47
C ASP A 132 3.24 -1.55 4.88
N ASN A 133 4.52 -1.93 4.97
CA ASN A 133 5.25 -2.07 6.23
C ASN A 133 4.48 -2.94 7.25
N ILE A 134 3.86 -4.02 6.77
CA ILE A 134 2.95 -4.86 7.56
C ILE A 134 3.76 -5.81 8.43
N HIS A 135 3.54 -5.77 9.74
CA HIS A 135 4.17 -6.68 10.68
C HIS A 135 3.28 -6.92 11.89
N CYS A 136 3.48 -8.06 12.54
CA CYS A 136 2.90 -8.32 13.84
C CYS A 136 3.80 -7.70 14.91
N THR A 137 3.21 -6.85 15.76
CA THR A 137 3.96 -6.15 16.80
C THR A 137 4.35 -7.09 17.95
N SER A 138 5.34 -6.67 18.74
CA SER A 138 5.74 -7.35 19.97
C SER A 138 5.32 -6.56 21.20
N ALA A 139 5.22 -7.22 22.36
CA ALA A 139 4.84 -6.59 23.62
C ALA A 139 5.73 -5.40 24.04
N ASN A 140 6.94 -5.31 23.49
CA ASN A 140 7.91 -4.26 23.80
C ASN A 140 7.91 -3.10 22.80
N GLU A 141 7.05 -3.15 21.78
CA GLU A 141 6.99 -2.10 20.77
C GLU A 141 6.08 -0.97 21.27
N SER A 142 6.66 0.18 21.61
CA SER A 142 5.90 1.38 21.95
C SER A 142 5.14 1.88 20.73
N ILE A 143 3.85 2.18 20.93
CA ILE A 143 2.94 2.77 19.94
C ILE A 143 3.44 4.15 19.52
#